data_AF-A0A5C7MN98-F1
#
_entry.id   AF-A0A5C7MN98-F1
#
_cell.length_a   1.000
_cell.length_b   1.000
_cell.length_c   1.000
_cell.angle_alpha   90.00
_cell.angle_beta   90.00
_cell.angle_gamma   90.00
#
_symmetry.space_group_name_H-M   'P 1'
#
loop_
_entity.id
_entity.type
_entity.pdbx_description
1 polymer ?
#
loop_
_entity_poly.entity_id
_entity_poly.type
_entity_poly.pdbx_seq_one_letter_code
_entity_poly.pdbx_strand_id
1 'polypeptide(L)'
;MAVVVSSVPAAQADPPAPVPTPVLKPLVVGQVTRIGPVAGTGTPTADYGIGATDLCEFMEFPSGILQICGDSFAGQGVGFGGWYAPVALHVETDSINSPDGLRYRGVMGVDKPLLADAKTPGTSQLPAGVVSINRENYLLITTTRDLKPASSRLVKADPARAAWPTVPGSARPAGYAGGAQSQITGYYDPVPTADSPRGWVYLVANNFDRSSPAYLYRATPQAFTDRSSWQGWSATAGWSKPPTPLWGDLIGEMSMKQVDGKT
;
A
#
# COMPACT_ATOMS: atom_id res chain seq x y z
N MET A 1 -33.13 52.77 -8.90
CA MET A 1 -32.47 51.47 -9.12
C MET A 1 -31.14 51.50 -8.40
N ALA A 2 -30.99 50.75 -7.31
CA ALA A 2 -29.73 50.60 -6.58
C ALA A 2 -29.09 49.27 -6.99
N VAL A 3 -27.86 49.32 -7.50
CA VAL A 3 -27.08 48.13 -7.85
C VAL A 3 -26.29 47.71 -6.63
N VAL A 4 -26.59 46.52 -6.10
CA VAL A 4 -25.79 45.88 -5.06
C VAL A 4 -24.68 45.10 -5.76
N VAL A 5 -23.43 45.50 -5.54
CA VAL A 5 -22.25 44.77 -6.01
C VAL A 5 -21.87 43.77 -4.91
N SER A 6 -22.13 42.49 -5.16
CA SER A 6 -21.70 41.40 -4.28
C SER A 6 -20.25 41.06 -4.59
N SER A 7 -19.34 41.31 -3.65
CA SER A 7 -17.94 40.90 -3.74
C SER A 7 -17.80 39.40 -3.47
N VAL A 8 -17.34 38.64 -4.46
CA VAL A 8 -16.97 37.23 -4.28
C VAL A 8 -15.63 37.19 -3.53
N PRO A 9 -15.46 36.44 -2.43
CA PRO A 9 -14.17 36.34 -1.77
C PRO A 9 -13.17 35.66 -2.71
N ALA A 10 -11.97 36.23 -2.81
CA ALA A 10 -10.87 35.63 -3.55
C ALA A 10 -10.49 34.30 -2.89
N ALA A 11 -10.64 33.20 -3.63
CA ALA A 11 -10.08 31.93 -3.21
C ALA A 11 -8.55 32.06 -3.22
N GLN A 12 -7.94 32.03 -2.03
CA GLN A 12 -6.49 31.90 -1.87
C GLN A 12 -6.18 30.41 -1.77
N ALA A 13 -5.25 29.93 -2.60
CA ALA A 13 -4.66 28.62 -2.39
C ALA A 13 -3.88 28.63 -1.06
N ASP A 14 -3.96 27.53 -0.31
CA ASP A 14 -3.10 27.37 0.86
C ASP A 14 -1.63 27.58 0.44
N PRO A 15 -0.84 28.33 1.23
CA PRO A 15 0.58 28.46 0.94
C PRO A 15 1.23 27.08 0.88
N PRO A 16 2.26 26.88 0.02
CA PRO A 16 2.97 25.61 -0.05
C PRO A 16 3.37 25.17 1.36
N ALA A 17 3.06 23.92 1.71
CA ALA A 17 3.49 23.37 2.98
C ALA A 17 5.01 23.56 3.10
N PRO A 18 5.51 24.04 4.25
CA PRO A 18 6.96 24.19 4.46
C PRO A 18 7.65 22.85 4.20
N VAL A 19 8.77 22.89 3.48
CA VAL A 19 9.53 21.68 3.13
C VAL A 19 9.95 21.00 4.44
N PRO A 20 9.61 19.71 4.64
CA PRO A 20 9.99 18.99 5.86
C PRO A 20 11.51 19.04 6.05
N THR A 21 11.95 19.48 7.21
CA THR A 21 13.37 19.46 7.57
C THR A 21 13.74 18.08 8.15
N PRO A 22 14.97 17.60 7.89
CA PRO A 22 16.01 18.24 7.09
C PRO A 22 15.70 18.20 5.59
N VAL A 23 15.82 19.35 4.92
CA VAL A 23 15.83 19.41 3.47
C VAL A 23 17.14 18.77 3.01
N LEU A 24 17.06 17.51 2.60
CA LEU A 24 18.20 16.85 1.98
C LEU A 24 18.60 17.62 0.73
N LYS A 25 19.91 17.86 0.56
CA LYS A 25 20.42 18.29 -0.75
C LYS A 25 20.04 17.24 -1.79
N PRO A 26 19.78 17.63 -3.05
CA PRO A 26 19.54 16.66 -4.12
C PRO A 26 20.60 15.56 -4.10
N LEU A 27 20.15 14.31 -4.12
CA LEU A 27 21.04 13.15 -4.16
C LEU A 27 21.72 13.09 -5.54
N VAL A 28 23.00 12.72 -5.56
CA VAL A 28 23.66 12.39 -6.84
C VAL A 28 23.16 11.02 -7.35
N VAL A 29 23.31 10.75 -8.64
CA VAL A 29 22.87 9.50 -9.25
C VAL A 29 23.50 8.30 -8.52
N GLY A 30 22.67 7.35 -8.09
CA GLY A 30 23.08 6.15 -7.36
C GLY A 30 23.32 6.35 -5.86
N GLN A 31 23.25 7.58 -5.35
CA GLN A 31 23.36 7.83 -3.92
C GLN A 31 22.08 7.41 -3.20
N VAL A 32 22.24 6.64 -2.13
CA VAL A 32 21.17 6.29 -1.19
C VAL A 32 21.48 6.98 0.13
N THR A 33 20.49 7.65 0.71
CA THR A 33 20.60 8.23 2.06
C THR A 33 19.44 7.78 2.93
N ARG A 34 19.74 7.38 4.17
CA ARG A 34 18.72 7.10 5.18
C ARG A 34 18.41 8.41 5.91
N ILE A 35 17.16 8.85 5.85
CA ILE A 35 16.69 10.04 6.58
C ILE A 35 16.52 9.72 8.07
N GLY A 36 15.84 8.63 8.38
CA GLY A 36 15.55 8.21 9.74
C GLY A 36 14.63 6.99 9.75
N PRO A 37 14.41 6.35 10.90
CA PRO A 37 13.38 5.33 11.03
C PRO A 37 11.99 5.96 11.03
N VAL A 38 11.04 5.32 10.34
CA VAL A 38 9.64 5.77 10.29
C VAL A 38 8.75 4.90 11.20
N ALA A 39 9.11 3.63 11.40
CA ALA A 39 8.46 2.69 12.31
C ALA A 39 9.46 1.66 12.86
N GLY A 40 9.10 0.97 13.94
CA GLY A 40 9.89 -0.10 14.55
C GLY A 40 10.94 0.40 15.53
N THR A 41 12.10 -0.26 15.54
CA THR A 41 13.16 -0.08 16.55
C THR A 41 13.56 1.39 16.71
N GLY A 42 13.48 1.88 17.95
CA GLY A 42 13.83 3.26 18.29
C GLY A 42 12.81 4.32 17.83
N THR A 43 11.58 3.93 17.47
CA THR A 43 10.50 4.86 17.10
C THR A 43 9.35 4.83 18.10
N PRO A 44 8.44 5.82 18.06
CA PRO A 44 7.24 5.85 18.91
C PRO A 44 6.27 4.66 18.72
N THR A 45 6.50 3.75 17.77
CA THR A 45 5.69 2.52 17.66
C THR A 45 5.84 1.62 18.91
N ALA A 46 6.95 1.73 19.64
CA ALA A 46 7.18 0.98 20.87
C ALA A 46 6.15 1.29 21.97
N ASP A 47 5.60 2.50 22.00
CA ASP A 47 4.54 2.91 22.94
C ASP A 47 3.24 2.12 22.73
N TYR A 48 3.10 1.50 21.57
CA TYR A 48 1.98 0.64 21.17
C TYR A 48 2.35 -0.86 21.19
N GLY A 49 3.44 -1.22 21.84
CA GLY A 49 3.90 -2.61 21.91
C GLY A 49 4.44 -3.14 20.57
N ILE A 50 4.89 -2.24 19.68
CA ILE A 50 5.54 -2.56 18.40
C ILE A 50 6.98 -2.05 18.44
N GLY A 51 7.87 -2.82 19.05
CA GLY A 51 9.28 -2.49 19.22
C GLY A 51 10.14 -2.74 17.98
N ALA A 52 9.71 -3.61 17.07
CA ALA A 52 10.31 -3.83 15.77
C ALA A 52 9.25 -4.23 14.76
N THR A 53 9.44 -3.89 13.49
CA THR A 53 8.52 -4.26 12.43
C THR A 53 9.20 -4.34 11.08
N ASP A 54 8.70 -5.20 10.21
CA ASP A 54 9.03 -5.19 8.79
C ASP A 54 7.91 -4.53 7.96
N LEU A 55 8.25 -4.24 6.71
CA LEU A 55 7.37 -3.59 5.72
C LEU A 55 6.89 -2.24 6.23
N CYS A 56 5.57 -2.00 6.26
CA CYS A 56 4.89 -0.74 6.54
C CYS A 56 4.49 0.05 5.29
N GLU A 57 3.27 -0.21 4.81
CA GLU A 57 2.63 0.54 3.73
C GLU A 57 1.61 1.53 4.28
N PHE A 58 1.61 2.76 3.77
CA PHE A 58 0.63 3.77 4.16
C PHE A 58 -0.66 3.61 3.35
N MET A 59 -1.78 3.68 4.04
CA MET A 59 -3.11 3.62 3.45
C MET A 59 -3.95 4.78 3.96
N GLU A 60 -4.40 5.61 3.03
CA GLU A 60 -5.16 6.81 3.33
C GLU A 60 -6.66 6.52 3.33
N PHE A 61 -7.35 6.99 4.36
CA PHE A 61 -8.81 6.99 4.48
C PHE A 61 -9.30 8.41 4.71
N PRO A 62 -10.59 8.71 4.42
CA PRO A 62 -11.18 9.99 4.81
C PRO A 62 -11.05 10.32 6.31
N SER A 63 -10.96 9.28 7.17
CA SER A 63 -10.82 9.41 8.63
C SER A 63 -9.37 9.48 9.12
N GLY A 64 -8.38 9.47 8.22
CA GLY A 64 -6.95 9.52 8.58
C GLY A 64 -6.13 8.44 7.88
N ILE A 65 -4.92 8.22 8.37
CA ILE A 65 -3.94 7.33 7.72
C ILE A 65 -3.63 6.14 8.61
N LEU A 66 -3.59 4.96 8.02
CA LEU A 66 -3.00 3.77 8.64
C LEU A 66 -1.62 3.50 8.04
N GLN A 67 -0.72 3.00 8.87
CA GLN A 67 0.51 2.37 8.43
C GLN A 67 0.41 0.86 8.73
N ILE A 68 0.31 0.04 7.69
CA ILE A 68 0.13 -1.40 7.79
C ILE A 68 1.47 -2.11 7.67
N CYS A 69 1.92 -2.71 8.76
CA CYS A 69 3.20 -3.38 8.84
C CYS A 69 3.03 -4.91 8.89
N GLY A 70 4.06 -5.64 8.47
CA GLY A 70 4.03 -7.09 8.36
C GLY A 70 4.28 -7.79 9.70
N ASP A 71 5.32 -8.63 9.74
CA ASP A 71 5.84 -9.20 10.96
C ASP A 71 6.33 -8.07 11.90
N SER A 72 5.61 -7.94 13.01
CA SER A 72 5.89 -6.98 14.07
C SER A 72 6.14 -7.69 15.39
N PHE A 73 7.04 -7.15 16.19
CA PHE A 73 7.50 -7.75 17.44
C PHE A 73 7.39 -6.73 18.58
N ALA A 74 7.01 -7.21 19.77
CA ALA A 74 6.90 -6.34 20.95
C ALA A 74 8.26 -5.85 21.46
N GLY A 75 9.30 -6.65 21.29
CA GLY A 75 10.69 -6.28 21.59
C GLY A 75 11.36 -5.52 20.45
N GLN A 76 12.59 -5.10 20.69
CA GLN A 76 13.36 -4.22 19.78
C GLN A 76 13.98 -4.93 18.56
N GLY A 77 13.59 -6.19 18.29
CA GLY A 77 14.12 -6.97 17.17
C GLY A 77 13.28 -8.19 16.84
N VAL A 78 13.65 -8.85 15.73
CA VAL A 78 12.97 -10.05 15.24
C VAL A 78 13.00 -11.16 16.30
N GLY A 79 11.82 -11.69 16.63
CA GLY A 79 11.64 -12.78 17.59
C GLY A 79 11.65 -12.38 19.06
N PHE A 80 11.77 -11.09 19.38
CA PHE A 80 11.74 -10.62 20.78
C PHE A 80 10.31 -10.22 21.18
N GLY A 81 9.76 -10.87 22.21
CA GLY A 81 8.40 -10.60 22.71
C GLY A 81 7.30 -11.19 21.82
N GLY A 82 6.08 -10.66 21.95
CA GLY A 82 4.93 -11.09 21.13
C GLY A 82 5.17 -10.82 19.63
N TRP A 83 4.69 -11.73 18.77
CA TRP A 83 4.79 -11.64 17.32
C TRP A 83 3.39 -11.48 16.69
N TYR A 84 3.22 -10.42 15.92
CA TYR A 84 1.99 -10.03 15.25
C TYR A 84 2.22 -9.96 13.74
N ALA A 85 1.25 -10.40 12.93
CA ALA A 85 1.33 -10.26 11.49
C ALA A 85 -0.04 -10.36 10.80
N PRO A 86 -0.54 -9.28 10.18
CA PRO A 86 -0.04 -7.90 10.20
C PRO A 86 -0.57 -7.05 11.37
N VAL A 87 -0.01 -5.85 11.55
CA VAL A 87 -0.56 -4.78 12.41
C VAL A 87 -0.87 -3.52 11.60
N ALA A 88 -1.76 -2.67 12.12
CA ALA A 88 -2.08 -1.37 11.52
C ALA A 88 -2.00 -0.27 12.57
N LEU A 89 -1.02 0.63 12.40
CA LEU A 89 -0.80 1.78 13.27
C LEU A 89 -1.62 2.97 12.77
N HIS A 90 -2.30 3.66 13.67
CA HIS A 90 -3.02 4.90 13.36
C HIS A 90 -2.06 6.07 13.41
N VAL A 91 -1.74 6.64 12.25
CA VAL A 91 -0.84 7.78 12.12
C VAL A 91 -1.56 9.06 12.52
N GLU A 92 -0.90 9.87 13.34
CA GLU A 92 -1.32 11.25 13.61
C GLU A 92 -0.93 12.13 12.43
N THR A 93 -1.92 12.56 11.64
CA THR A 93 -1.66 13.19 10.34
C THR A 93 -0.97 14.55 10.45
N ASP A 94 -1.09 15.23 11.59
CA ASP A 94 -0.35 16.45 11.90
C ASP A 94 1.15 16.21 12.14
N SER A 95 1.57 14.95 12.34
CA SER A 95 2.98 14.57 12.51
C SER A 95 3.72 14.29 11.21
N ILE A 96 3.04 14.21 10.05
CA ILE A 96 3.65 13.84 8.76
C ILE A 96 4.83 14.76 8.40
N ASN A 97 4.70 16.05 8.70
CA ASN A 97 5.72 17.06 8.43
C ASN A 97 6.53 17.44 9.69
N SER A 98 6.37 16.69 10.77
CA SER A 98 7.09 16.94 12.03
C SER A 98 8.57 16.57 11.87
N PRO A 99 9.51 17.44 12.33
CA PRO A 99 10.93 17.09 12.36
C PRO A 99 11.24 15.95 13.36
N ASP A 100 10.36 15.72 14.33
CA ASP A 100 10.51 14.66 15.36
C ASP A 100 10.04 13.28 14.85
N GLY A 101 9.60 13.19 13.60
CA GLY A 101 9.07 11.97 13.00
C GLY A 101 7.58 11.72 13.25
N LEU A 102 7.11 10.55 12.82
CA LEU A 102 5.71 10.18 12.93
C LEU A 102 5.30 9.89 14.37
N ARG A 103 4.11 10.37 14.72
CA ARG A 103 3.38 9.99 15.94
C ARG A 103 2.20 9.09 15.59
N TYR A 104 1.80 8.29 16.57
CA TYR A 104 0.70 7.35 16.44
C TYR A 104 -0.29 7.55 17.59
N ARG A 105 -1.56 7.23 17.35
CA ARG A 105 -2.65 7.28 18.36
C ARG A 105 -3.25 5.92 18.72
N GLY A 106 -2.75 4.85 18.11
CA GLY A 106 -3.30 3.52 18.32
C GLY A 106 -2.72 2.48 17.38
N VAL A 107 -3.00 1.22 17.68
CA VAL A 107 -2.64 0.07 16.86
C VAL A 107 -3.79 -0.94 16.84
N MET A 108 -4.00 -1.57 15.68
CA MET A 108 -4.84 -2.74 15.49
C MET A 108 -3.96 -3.95 15.13
N GLY A 109 -4.40 -5.16 15.43
CA GLY A 109 -3.64 -6.39 15.10
C GLY A 109 -2.83 -6.97 16.26
N VAL A 110 -2.82 -6.31 17.42
CA VAL A 110 -2.11 -6.77 18.64
C VAL A 110 -3.01 -7.65 19.50
N ASP A 111 -4.09 -7.08 20.08
CA ASP A 111 -5.00 -7.83 20.97
C ASP A 111 -5.93 -8.78 20.20
N LYS A 112 -6.28 -8.39 18.98
CA LYS A 112 -7.11 -9.15 18.04
C LYS A 112 -6.45 -9.16 16.68
N PRO A 113 -6.49 -10.27 15.93
CA PRO A 113 -5.93 -10.34 14.58
C PRO A 113 -6.49 -9.22 13.69
N LEU A 114 -5.59 -8.57 12.92
CA LEU A 114 -5.99 -7.54 11.98
C LEU A 114 -6.85 -8.12 10.85
N LEU A 115 -6.57 -9.35 10.43
CA LEU A 115 -7.26 -10.06 9.37
C LEU A 115 -8.26 -11.07 9.94
N ALA A 116 -9.40 -11.25 9.28
CA ALA A 116 -10.42 -12.21 9.70
C ALA A 116 -9.92 -13.67 9.58
N ASP A 117 -9.16 -13.97 8.52
CA ASP A 117 -8.62 -15.30 8.28
C ASP A 117 -7.38 -15.54 9.16
N ALA A 118 -7.45 -16.56 10.01
CA ALA A 118 -6.38 -16.90 10.94
C ALA A 118 -5.05 -17.18 10.23
N LYS A 119 -3.96 -16.75 10.87
CA LYS A 119 -2.59 -17.09 10.49
C LYS A 119 -2.38 -18.60 10.66
N THR A 120 -1.83 -19.26 9.64
CA THR A 120 -1.41 -20.66 9.76
C THR A 120 -0.09 -20.74 10.55
N PRO A 121 0.08 -21.68 11.49
CA PRO A 121 1.34 -21.83 12.21
C PRO A 121 2.55 -21.98 11.27
N GLY A 122 3.65 -21.29 11.59
CA GLY A 122 4.86 -21.27 10.77
C GLY A 122 4.75 -20.52 9.45
N THR A 123 3.74 -19.65 9.29
CA THR A 123 3.60 -18.72 8.16
C THR A 123 3.47 -17.28 8.66
N SER A 124 3.66 -16.30 7.78
CA SER A 124 3.35 -14.88 7.99
C SER A 124 2.25 -14.45 7.02
N GLN A 125 1.43 -13.46 7.40
CA GLN A 125 0.46 -12.81 6.51
C GLN A 125 0.94 -11.36 6.33
N LEU A 126 1.56 -11.07 5.19
CA LEU A 126 2.30 -9.83 4.97
C LEU A 126 1.57 -8.90 4.00
N PRO A 127 1.54 -7.57 4.27
CA PRO A 127 1.05 -6.59 3.32
C PRO A 127 1.93 -6.62 2.06
N ALA A 128 1.29 -6.66 0.89
CA ALA A 128 1.94 -6.86 -0.40
C ALA A 128 1.42 -5.86 -1.45
N GLY A 129 0.94 -4.69 -1.03
CA GLY A 129 0.45 -3.64 -1.90
C GLY A 129 -0.96 -3.16 -1.57
N VAL A 130 -1.14 -1.85 -1.56
CA VAL A 130 -2.43 -1.18 -1.38
C VAL A 130 -2.92 -0.59 -2.71
N VAL A 131 -4.23 -0.68 -2.93
CA VAL A 131 -4.91 -0.01 -4.05
C VAL A 131 -6.16 0.68 -3.51
N SER A 132 -6.21 1.99 -3.72
CA SER A 132 -7.35 2.85 -3.36
C SER A 132 -8.21 3.14 -4.58
N ILE A 133 -9.50 2.78 -4.52
CA ILE A 133 -10.45 2.96 -5.62
C ILE A 133 -11.68 3.65 -5.05
N ASN A 134 -12.03 4.88 -5.47
CA ASN A 134 -13.23 5.58 -5.00
C ASN A 134 -13.42 5.57 -3.45
N ARG A 135 -12.36 5.89 -2.68
CA ARG A 135 -12.32 5.89 -1.19
C ARG A 135 -12.42 4.50 -0.53
N GLU A 136 -12.42 3.46 -1.35
CA GLU A 136 -12.35 2.09 -0.89
C GLU A 136 -10.93 1.58 -1.02
N ASN A 137 -10.36 1.10 0.09
CA ASN A 137 -9.02 0.54 0.11
C ASN A 137 -9.04 -0.98 0.07
N TYR A 138 -8.18 -1.53 -0.79
CA TYR A 138 -7.91 -2.95 -0.91
C TYR A 138 -6.44 -3.17 -0.62
N LEU A 139 -6.14 -4.14 0.25
CA LEU A 139 -4.79 -4.55 0.56
C LEU A 139 -4.58 -5.95 0.01
N LEU A 140 -3.51 -6.17 -0.75
CA LEU A 140 -3.07 -7.53 -1.05
C LEU A 140 -2.33 -8.06 0.18
N ILE A 141 -2.75 -9.21 0.68
CA ILE A 141 -2.05 -9.97 1.70
C ILE A 141 -1.43 -11.19 1.04
N THR A 142 -0.13 -11.37 1.23
CA THR A 142 0.58 -12.58 0.82
C THR A 142 0.92 -13.41 2.05
N THR A 143 0.46 -14.66 2.04
CA THR A 143 0.85 -15.65 3.04
C THR A 143 2.19 -16.24 2.64
N THR A 144 3.19 -16.14 3.50
CA THR A 144 4.55 -16.59 3.24
C THR A 144 5.03 -17.63 4.24
N ARG A 145 6.00 -18.44 3.82
CA ARG A 145 6.85 -19.26 4.69
C ARG A 145 8.29 -18.93 4.34
N ASP A 146 9.04 -18.42 5.29
CA ASP A 146 10.42 -17.95 5.06
C ASP A 146 10.51 -17.00 3.86
N LEU A 147 9.57 -16.05 3.79
CA LEU A 147 9.36 -15.07 2.70
C LEU A 147 8.97 -15.67 1.33
N LYS A 148 8.92 -16.98 1.17
CA LYS A 148 8.41 -17.62 -0.05
C LYS A 148 6.88 -17.56 -0.06
N PRO A 149 6.25 -17.07 -1.15
CA PRO A 149 4.80 -16.98 -1.23
C PRO A 149 4.17 -18.38 -1.27
N ALA A 150 3.12 -18.58 -0.48
CA ALA A 150 2.26 -19.77 -0.52
C ALA A 150 0.90 -19.46 -1.17
N SER A 151 0.34 -18.29 -0.85
CA SER A 151 -0.89 -17.77 -1.46
C SER A 151 -0.97 -16.26 -1.30
N SER A 152 -1.84 -15.61 -2.08
CA SER A 152 -2.18 -14.19 -1.89
C SER A 152 -3.68 -13.96 -2.04
N ARG A 153 -4.22 -12.93 -1.37
CA ARG A 153 -5.64 -12.54 -1.43
C ARG A 153 -5.81 -11.06 -1.20
N LEU A 154 -6.87 -10.48 -1.77
CA LEU A 154 -7.26 -9.11 -1.43
C LEU A 154 -8.05 -9.14 -0.13
N VAL A 155 -7.83 -8.15 0.72
CA VAL A 155 -8.61 -7.91 1.93
C VAL A 155 -9.21 -6.51 1.89
N LYS A 156 -10.38 -6.36 2.50
CA LYS A 156 -11.07 -5.08 2.63
C LYS A 156 -10.68 -4.43 3.96
N ALA A 157 -9.95 -3.32 3.90
CA ALA A 157 -9.52 -2.62 5.09
C ALA A 157 -10.62 -1.73 5.68
N ASP A 158 -10.73 -1.71 7.01
CA ASP A 158 -11.59 -0.81 7.78
C ASP A 158 -10.72 -0.08 8.82
N PRO A 159 -10.63 1.26 8.78
CA PRO A 159 -9.76 2.01 9.67
C PRO A 159 -10.27 2.06 11.11
N ALA A 160 -11.51 1.65 11.39
CA ALA A 160 -12.09 1.71 12.73
C ALA A 160 -12.09 0.35 13.45
N ARG A 161 -11.85 -0.77 12.76
CA ARG A 161 -11.92 -2.10 13.36
C ARG A 161 -10.98 -3.11 12.71
N ALA A 162 -10.48 -4.03 13.53
CA ALA A 162 -9.74 -5.22 13.09
C ALA A 162 -10.68 -6.27 12.45
N ALA A 163 -10.17 -7.49 12.20
CA ALA A 163 -10.86 -8.57 11.51
C ALA A 163 -11.29 -8.22 10.08
N TRP A 164 -10.37 -7.63 9.31
CA TRP A 164 -10.56 -7.28 7.90
C TRP A 164 -10.87 -8.53 7.07
N PRO A 165 -12.02 -8.55 6.36
CA PRO A 165 -12.43 -9.73 5.63
C PRO A 165 -11.64 -9.88 4.33
N THR A 166 -11.37 -11.14 3.98
CA THR A 166 -10.93 -11.51 2.64
C THR A 166 -12.02 -11.17 1.63
N VAL A 167 -11.62 -10.54 0.52
CA VAL A 167 -12.51 -10.28 -0.61
C VAL A 167 -12.84 -11.63 -1.27
N PRO A 168 -14.13 -12.00 -1.37
CA PRO A 168 -14.54 -13.29 -1.92
C PRO A 168 -13.96 -13.54 -3.32
N GLY A 169 -13.46 -14.76 -3.56
CA GLY A 169 -12.90 -15.15 -4.85
C GLY A 169 -11.54 -14.53 -5.21
N SER A 170 -10.94 -13.70 -4.35
CA SER A 170 -9.65 -13.05 -4.63
C SER A 170 -8.42 -13.89 -4.26
N ALA A 171 -8.60 -15.00 -3.55
CA ALA A 171 -7.49 -15.87 -3.16
C ALA A 171 -6.86 -16.56 -4.39
N ARG A 172 -5.53 -16.63 -4.43
CA ARG A 172 -4.77 -17.30 -5.48
C ARG A 172 -3.59 -18.08 -4.87
N PRO A 173 -3.24 -19.25 -5.43
CA PRO A 173 -2.02 -19.97 -5.05
C PRO A 173 -0.78 -19.20 -5.51
N ALA A 174 0.38 -19.53 -4.93
CA ALA A 174 1.66 -18.92 -5.26
C ALA A 174 1.96 -18.88 -6.77
N GLY A 175 1.67 -19.96 -7.50
CA GLY A 175 1.96 -20.06 -8.94
C GLY A 175 0.98 -19.34 -9.88
N TYR A 176 -0.01 -18.62 -9.34
CA TYR A 176 -0.97 -17.90 -10.18
C TYR A 176 -0.29 -16.84 -11.05
N ALA A 177 -0.73 -16.72 -12.31
CA ALA A 177 -0.11 -15.86 -13.32
C ALA A 177 1.42 -16.09 -13.45
N GLY A 178 1.85 -17.36 -13.40
CA GLY A 178 3.27 -17.74 -13.46
C GLY A 178 4.07 -17.34 -12.23
N GLY A 179 3.41 -17.05 -11.10
CA GLY A 179 4.03 -16.55 -9.87
C GLY A 179 3.94 -15.04 -9.70
N ALA A 180 3.64 -14.29 -10.76
CA ALA A 180 3.86 -12.85 -10.83
C ALA A 180 2.72 -11.97 -10.28
N GLN A 181 1.92 -12.49 -9.35
CA GLN A 181 0.84 -11.72 -8.71
C GLN A 181 0.72 -12.00 -7.20
N SER A 182 1.86 -12.02 -6.50
CA SER A 182 1.88 -12.07 -5.03
C SER A 182 2.41 -10.78 -4.39
N GLN A 183 2.64 -9.75 -5.19
CA GLN A 183 2.92 -8.40 -4.74
C GLN A 183 2.43 -7.44 -5.83
N ILE A 184 1.81 -6.33 -5.42
CA ILE A 184 1.22 -5.34 -6.31
C ILE A 184 1.57 -3.93 -5.86
N THR A 185 1.40 -3.00 -6.77
CA THR A 185 1.11 -1.60 -6.48
C THR A 185 0.12 -1.10 -7.53
N GLY A 186 -0.72 -0.13 -7.20
CA GLY A 186 -1.71 0.32 -8.16
C GLY A 186 -2.17 1.77 -7.98
N TYR A 187 -2.67 2.30 -9.08
CA TYR A 187 -3.19 3.65 -9.19
C TYR A 187 -4.56 3.61 -9.88
N TYR A 188 -5.53 4.29 -9.28
CA TYR A 188 -6.85 4.46 -9.87
C TYR A 188 -6.91 5.79 -10.62
N ASP A 189 -7.03 5.71 -11.94
CA ASP A 189 -7.32 6.84 -12.82
C ASP A 189 -8.84 6.95 -13.02
N PRO A 190 -9.52 7.95 -12.45
CA PRO A 190 -10.96 8.10 -12.57
C PRO A 190 -11.42 8.63 -13.93
N VAL A 191 -10.51 8.95 -14.86
CA VAL A 191 -10.85 9.53 -16.18
C VAL A 191 -11.61 8.49 -17.03
N PRO A 192 -12.87 8.76 -17.40
CA PRO A 192 -13.67 7.82 -18.19
C PRO A 192 -13.07 7.54 -19.57
N THR A 193 -13.18 6.29 -20.01
CA THR A 193 -12.90 5.87 -21.39
C THR A 193 -14.10 5.09 -21.93
N ALA A 194 -14.17 4.87 -23.25
CA ALA A 194 -15.24 4.08 -23.85
C ALA A 194 -15.35 2.67 -23.24
N ASP A 195 -14.21 2.05 -22.96
CA ASP A 195 -14.11 0.69 -22.43
C ASP A 195 -14.23 0.62 -20.89
N SER A 196 -14.05 1.75 -20.21
CA SER A 196 -14.29 1.87 -18.77
C SER A 196 -14.84 3.24 -18.41
N PRO A 197 -16.18 3.37 -18.35
CA PRO A 197 -16.86 4.64 -18.04
C PRO A 197 -16.56 5.18 -16.63
N ARG A 198 -15.98 4.37 -15.74
CA ARG A 198 -15.55 4.78 -14.39
C ARG A 198 -14.02 4.88 -14.26
N GLY A 199 -13.31 4.96 -15.38
CA GLY A 199 -11.85 5.00 -15.39
C GLY A 199 -11.20 3.64 -15.12
N TRP A 200 -9.89 3.61 -14.96
CA TRP A 200 -9.10 2.38 -14.90
C TRP A 200 -8.32 2.28 -13.60
N VAL A 201 -8.20 1.07 -13.09
CA VAL A 201 -7.22 0.73 -12.06
C VAL A 201 -6.01 0.13 -12.77
N TYR A 202 -4.89 0.83 -12.74
CA TYR A 202 -3.61 0.34 -13.25
C TYR A 202 -2.81 -0.32 -12.14
N LEU A 203 -2.14 -1.42 -12.46
CA LEU A 203 -1.49 -2.30 -11.50
C LEU A 203 -0.14 -2.73 -12.04
N VAL A 204 0.91 -2.57 -11.25
CA VAL A 204 2.16 -3.30 -11.46
C VAL A 204 2.17 -4.48 -10.50
N ALA A 205 2.42 -5.68 -11.02
CA ALA A 205 2.47 -6.90 -10.22
C ALA A 205 3.72 -7.73 -10.52
N ASN A 206 4.24 -8.36 -9.47
CA ASN A 206 5.35 -9.30 -9.49
C ASN A 206 5.15 -10.34 -8.35
N ASN A 207 6.22 -10.90 -7.80
CA ASN A 207 6.17 -11.81 -6.66
C ASN A 207 6.90 -11.28 -5.41
N PHE A 208 6.49 -11.82 -4.27
CA PHE A 208 6.91 -11.35 -2.96
C PHE A 208 8.37 -11.71 -2.65
N ASP A 209 8.85 -12.83 -3.20
CA ASP A 209 10.24 -13.27 -3.06
C ASP A 209 11.18 -12.67 -4.13
N ARG A 210 10.67 -11.74 -4.95
CA ARG A 210 11.42 -10.94 -5.93
C ARG A 210 12.12 -11.76 -7.03
N SER A 211 11.66 -12.99 -7.25
CA SER A 211 12.18 -13.88 -8.28
C SER A 211 11.50 -13.72 -9.66
N SER A 212 10.47 -12.88 -9.75
CA SER A 212 9.71 -12.62 -10.98
C SER A 212 9.99 -11.20 -11.49
N PRO A 213 9.99 -11.01 -12.83
CA PRO A 213 9.82 -9.71 -13.45
C PRO A 213 8.54 -9.01 -12.99
N ALA A 214 8.48 -7.70 -13.20
CA ALA A 214 7.29 -6.89 -13.02
C ALA A 214 6.46 -6.80 -14.31
N TYR A 215 5.14 -6.84 -14.18
CA TYR A 215 4.19 -6.81 -15.29
C TYR A 215 3.09 -5.76 -15.04
N LEU A 216 2.65 -5.12 -16.12
CA LEU A 216 1.56 -4.15 -16.08
C LEU A 216 0.22 -4.82 -16.37
N TYR A 217 -0.76 -4.51 -15.53
CA TYR A 217 -2.16 -4.88 -15.69
C TYR A 217 -3.07 -3.67 -15.57
N ARG A 218 -4.31 -3.81 -16.03
CA ARG A 218 -5.41 -2.92 -15.68
C ARG A 218 -6.70 -3.68 -15.41
N ALA A 219 -7.60 -3.09 -14.64
CA ALA A 219 -8.96 -3.57 -14.45
C ALA A 219 -9.94 -2.39 -14.37
N THR A 220 -11.22 -2.63 -14.66
CA THR A 220 -12.24 -1.66 -14.28
C THR A 220 -12.40 -1.67 -12.76
N PRO A 221 -12.80 -0.54 -12.13
CA PRO A 221 -13.06 -0.47 -10.69
C PRO A 221 -13.98 -1.58 -10.17
N GLN A 222 -14.97 -1.98 -10.97
CA GLN A 222 -15.97 -2.99 -10.64
C GLN A 222 -15.41 -4.41 -10.71
N ALA A 223 -14.44 -4.66 -11.60
CA ALA A 223 -13.85 -5.97 -11.82
C ALA A 223 -12.53 -6.16 -11.04
N PHE A 224 -11.99 -5.10 -10.42
CA PHE A 224 -10.70 -5.13 -9.75
C PHE A 224 -10.53 -6.29 -8.75
N THR A 225 -11.58 -6.61 -7.99
CA THR A 225 -11.54 -7.67 -6.99
C THR A 225 -11.44 -9.08 -7.60
N ASP A 226 -11.87 -9.25 -8.84
CA ASP A 226 -11.63 -10.46 -9.62
C ASP A 226 -10.25 -10.38 -10.29
N ARG A 227 -9.26 -10.95 -9.62
CA ARG A 227 -7.88 -11.01 -10.13
C ARG A 227 -7.73 -11.81 -11.42
N SER A 228 -8.75 -12.57 -11.85
CA SER A 228 -8.74 -13.27 -13.15
C SER A 228 -9.16 -12.39 -14.32
N SER A 229 -9.81 -11.26 -14.06
CA SER A 229 -10.22 -10.32 -15.10
C SER A 229 -9.17 -9.25 -15.40
N TRP A 230 -8.01 -9.25 -14.70
CA TRP A 230 -6.96 -8.26 -14.88
C TRP A 230 -6.34 -8.38 -16.28
N GLN A 231 -6.38 -7.29 -17.04
CA GLN A 231 -5.91 -7.23 -18.42
C GLN A 231 -4.41 -6.93 -18.44
N GLY A 232 -3.59 -7.92 -18.83
CA GLY A 232 -2.16 -7.72 -19.03
C GLY A 232 -1.85 -6.80 -20.22
N TRP A 233 -0.78 -6.01 -20.10
CA TRP A 233 -0.24 -5.20 -21.19
C TRP A 233 0.87 -5.93 -21.93
N SER A 234 0.74 -6.03 -23.26
CA SER A 234 1.77 -6.53 -24.16
C SER A 234 2.40 -5.40 -24.96
N ALA A 235 3.73 -5.39 -25.05
CA ALA A 235 4.47 -4.42 -25.85
C ALA A 235 4.19 -4.54 -27.37
N THR A 236 3.76 -5.72 -27.83
CA THR A 236 3.50 -5.99 -29.26
C THR A 236 2.02 -6.08 -29.62
N ALA A 237 1.15 -6.33 -28.63
CA ALA A 237 -0.27 -6.60 -28.89
C ALA A 237 -1.24 -5.78 -28.03
N GLY A 238 -0.76 -4.92 -27.13
CA GLY A 238 -1.58 -4.07 -26.27
C GLY A 238 -2.27 -4.83 -25.12
N TRP A 239 -3.40 -4.29 -24.65
CA TRP A 239 -4.13 -4.79 -23.49
C TRP A 239 -4.86 -6.11 -23.75
N SER A 240 -5.12 -6.86 -22.67
CA SER A 240 -5.81 -8.16 -22.69
C SER A 240 -5.05 -9.24 -23.46
N LYS A 241 -3.72 -9.19 -23.37
CA LYS A 241 -2.78 -10.15 -23.97
C LYS A 241 -1.81 -10.65 -22.91
N PRO A 242 -1.09 -11.77 -23.16
CA PRO A 242 -0.01 -12.19 -22.27
C PRO A 242 0.95 -11.03 -22.00
N PRO A 243 1.19 -10.66 -20.74
CA PRO A 243 1.88 -9.43 -20.43
C PRO A 243 3.36 -9.53 -20.77
N THR A 244 3.94 -8.44 -21.28
CA THR A 244 5.38 -8.31 -21.49
C THR A 244 6.02 -7.82 -20.19
N PRO A 245 7.17 -8.39 -19.75
CA PRO A 245 7.92 -7.85 -18.62
C PRO A 245 8.25 -6.36 -18.83
N LEU A 246 7.99 -5.52 -17.83
CA LEU A 246 8.39 -4.11 -17.82
C LEU A 246 9.88 -3.96 -17.48
N TRP A 247 10.31 -4.67 -16.43
CA TRP A 247 11.67 -4.64 -15.88
C TRP A 247 12.09 -6.08 -15.52
N GLY A 248 13.36 -6.24 -15.16
CA GLY A 248 13.89 -7.51 -14.63
C GLY A 248 13.30 -7.90 -13.27
N ASP A 249 13.90 -8.92 -12.66
CA ASP A 249 13.60 -9.38 -11.31
C ASP A 249 14.32 -8.54 -10.24
N LEU A 250 14.34 -9.01 -8.99
CA LEU A 250 14.91 -8.31 -7.81
C LEU A 250 14.18 -7.01 -7.42
N ILE A 251 13.01 -6.77 -8.02
CA ILE A 251 12.09 -5.71 -7.60
C ILE A 251 11.31 -6.21 -6.39
N GLY A 252 11.40 -5.48 -5.28
CA GLY A 252 10.57 -5.67 -4.09
C GLY A 252 9.85 -4.39 -3.72
N GLU A 253 8.73 -4.53 -3.01
CA GLU A 253 7.94 -3.46 -2.38
C GLU A 253 7.81 -2.20 -3.26
N MET A 254 6.81 -2.23 -4.14
CA MET A 254 6.61 -1.18 -5.15
C MET A 254 5.62 -0.12 -4.66
N SER A 255 5.78 1.12 -5.14
CA SER A 255 4.81 2.20 -4.96
C SER A 255 4.64 2.97 -6.26
N MET A 256 3.52 2.77 -6.95
CA MET A 256 3.10 3.52 -8.13
C MET A 256 2.16 4.65 -7.71
N LYS A 257 2.56 5.89 -7.98
CA LYS A 257 1.74 7.08 -7.74
C LYS A 257 1.86 8.02 -8.93
N GLN A 258 0.76 8.70 -9.25
CA GLN A 258 0.84 9.83 -10.16
C GLN A 258 1.51 11.02 -9.46
N VAL A 259 2.46 11.66 -10.13
CA VAL A 259 3.15 12.88 -9.67
C VAL A 259 3.05 13.91 -10.78
N ASP A 260 2.52 15.09 -10.48
CA ASP A 260 2.35 16.21 -11.42
C ASP A 260 1.61 15.82 -12.72
N GLY A 261 0.59 14.97 -12.61
CA GLY A 261 -0.18 14.46 -13.74
C GLY A 261 0.55 13.42 -14.61
N LYS A 262 1.75 12.99 -14.20
CA LYS A 262 2.52 11.91 -14.85
C LYS A 262 2.48 10.67 -13.98
N THR A 263 2.27 9.52 -14.61
CA THR A 263 2.24 8.20 -13.93
C THR A 263 3.41 7.37 -14.42
#